data_AF-A0A3D8L1Y7-F1
#
_entry.id   AF-A0A3D8L1Y7-F1
#
_cell.length_a   1.000
_cell.length_b   1.000
_cell.length_c   1.000
_cell.angle_alpha   90.00
_cell.angle_beta   90.00
_cell.angle_gamma   90.00
#
_symmetry.space_group_name_H-M   'P 1'
#
loop_
_entity.id
_entity.type
_entity.pdbx_description
1 polymer ?
#
loop_
_entity_poly.entity_id
_entity_poly.type
_entity_poly.pdbx_seq_one_letter_code
_entity_poly.pdbx_strand_id
1 'polypeptide(L)'
;MPTVLHMPDSGGTKERFSIIVGKLYATIAMHKASFPELVTIERFLDAPLPEAGSDEVYLERLDEFCSYLHQQSVSSYLIRHLHHNLCADVDALKNNSFTFIQEEYYIILPK
;
A
#
# COMPACT_ATOMS: atom_id res chain seq x y z
N MET A 1 -8.06 9.84 15.95
CA MET A 1 -8.83 8.71 15.41
C MET A 1 -8.97 8.96 13.91
N PRO A 2 -8.58 8.03 13.04
CA PRO A 2 -8.70 8.25 11.61
C PRO A 2 -10.18 8.30 11.24
N THR A 3 -10.53 9.29 10.43
CA THR A 3 -11.89 9.55 9.98
C THR A 3 -12.22 8.60 8.82
N VAL A 4 -13.26 7.78 8.99
CA VAL A 4 -13.80 6.92 7.93
C VAL A 4 -14.82 7.74 7.15
N LEU A 5 -14.54 8.07 5.90
CA LEU A 5 -15.50 8.69 4.98
C LEU A 5 -15.82 7.75 3.82
N HIS A 6 -17.10 7.71 3.47
CA HIS A 6 -17.68 6.86 2.43
C HIS A 6 -17.24 7.36 1.04
N MET A 7 -16.55 6.53 0.26
CA MET A 7 -16.35 6.79 -1.18
C MET A 7 -17.54 6.28 -2.00
N PRO A 8 -17.85 6.89 -3.15
CA PRO A 8 -18.81 6.32 -4.09
C PRO A 8 -18.27 4.99 -4.66
N ASP A 9 -19.19 4.07 -4.95
CA ASP A 9 -18.95 2.66 -5.30
C ASP A 9 -18.33 2.43 -6.71
N SER A 10 -17.59 3.40 -7.26
CA SER A 10 -17.37 3.49 -8.71
C SER A 10 -16.02 3.02 -9.25
N GLY A 11 -15.08 2.61 -8.42
CA GLY A 11 -13.77 2.12 -8.88
C GLY A 11 -13.59 0.63 -8.67
N GLY A 12 -13.44 -0.13 -9.77
CA GLY A 12 -13.12 -1.57 -9.74
C GLY A 12 -11.76 -1.87 -9.08
N THR A 13 -11.47 -3.14 -8.82
CA THR A 13 -10.26 -3.58 -8.09
C THR A 13 -8.97 -2.96 -8.64
N LYS A 14 -8.87 -2.84 -9.97
CA LYS A 14 -7.75 -2.19 -10.66
C LYS A 14 -7.53 -0.72 -10.25
N GLU A 15 -8.60 0.07 -10.12
CA GLU A 15 -8.48 1.49 -9.75
C GLU A 15 -8.03 1.63 -8.30
N ARG A 16 -8.63 0.83 -7.41
CA ARG A 16 -8.25 0.80 -5.99
C ARG A 16 -6.82 0.30 -5.80
N PHE A 17 -6.38 -0.67 -6.60
CA PHE A 17 -4.99 -1.09 -6.69
C PHE A 17 -4.08 0.08 -7.06
N SER A 18 -4.41 0.84 -8.11
CA SER A 18 -3.63 2.02 -8.52
C SER A 18 -3.54 3.08 -7.41
N ILE A 19 -4.62 3.29 -6.64
CA ILE A 19 -4.62 4.19 -5.49
C ILE A 19 -3.65 3.69 -4.41
N ILE A 20 -3.72 2.41 -4.02
CA ILE A 20 -2.84 1.81 -3.02
C ILE A 20 -1.37 1.94 -3.43
N VAL A 21 -1.06 1.58 -4.68
CA VAL A 21 0.31 1.67 -5.21
C VAL A 21 0.78 3.12 -5.28
N GLY A 22 -0.10 4.04 -5.67
CA GLY A 22 0.19 5.48 -5.66
C GLY A 22 0.61 5.98 -4.27
N LYS A 23 -0.12 5.59 -3.22
CA LYS A 23 0.24 5.93 -1.83
C LYS A 23 1.58 5.32 -1.41
N LEU A 24 1.89 4.09 -1.84
CA LEU A 24 3.19 3.47 -1.57
C LEU A 24 4.32 4.28 -2.20
N TYR A 25 4.21 4.64 -3.49
CA TYR A 25 5.19 5.49 -4.16
C TYR A 25 5.33 6.85 -3.49
N ALA A 26 4.22 7.50 -3.11
CA ALA A 26 4.23 8.78 -2.43
C ALA A 26 4.96 8.70 -1.07
N THR A 27 4.65 7.65 -0.29
CA THR A 27 5.30 7.38 1.00
C THR A 27 6.81 7.15 0.83
N ILE A 28 7.20 6.36 -0.17
CA ILE A 28 8.60 6.09 -0.49
C ILE A 28 9.32 7.37 -0.91
N ALA A 29 8.75 8.15 -1.83
CA ALA A 29 9.34 9.39 -2.32
C ALA A 29 9.60 10.39 -1.19
N MET A 30 8.67 10.49 -0.23
CA MET A 30 8.79 11.38 0.92
C MET A 30 9.92 10.97 1.87
N HIS A 31 10.10 9.67 2.10
CA HIS A 31 10.93 9.17 3.21
C HIS A 31 12.25 8.53 2.77
N LYS A 32 12.43 8.16 1.49
CA LYS A 32 13.61 7.39 1.03
C LYS A 32 14.96 8.06 1.23
N ALA A 33 15.00 9.39 1.33
CA ALA A 33 16.22 10.12 1.65
C ALA A 33 16.72 9.85 3.09
N SER A 34 15.79 9.64 4.02
CA SER A 34 16.08 9.38 5.43
C SER A 34 16.08 7.89 5.77
N PHE A 35 15.43 7.06 4.95
CA PHE A 35 15.26 5.62 5.15
C PHE A 35 15.61 4.85 3.88
N PRO A 36 16.92 4.58 3.64
CA PRO A 36 17.39 3.92 2.42
C PRO A 36 16.78 2.54 2.17
N GLU A 37 16.30 1.85 3.20
CA GLU A 37 15.61 0.56 3.07
C GLU A 37 14.35 0.65 2.17
N LEU A 38 13.74 1.83 2.03
CA LEU A 38 12.60 2.07 1.16
C LEU A 38 12.94 1.92 -0.33
N VAL A 39 14.21 2.07 -0.71
CA VAL A 39 14.65 1.87 -2.10
C VAL A 39 14.43 0.43 -2.56
N THR A 40 14.61 -0.55 -1.67
CA THR A 40 14.37 -1.95 -2.04
C THR A 40 12.88 -2.23 -2.23
N ILE A 41 12.02 -1.55 -1.47
CA ILE A 41 10.55 -1.62 -1.63
C ILE A 41 10.14 -0.98 -2.97
N GLU A 42 10.73 0.16 -3.33
CA GLU A 42 10.51 0.84 -4.64
C GLU A 42 10.77 -0.12 -5.80
N ARG A 43 11.92 -0.81 -5.78
CA ARG A 43 12.26 -1.80 -6.83
C ARG A 43 11.30 -2.98 -6.89
N PHE A 44 10.78 -3.41 -5.74
CA PHE A 44 9.80 -4.49 -5.71
C PHE A 44 8.46 -4.05 -6.29
N LEU A 45 8.07 -2.79 -6.09
CA LEU A 45 6.87 -2.18 -6.69
C LEU A 45 6.97 -2.07 -8.21
N ASP A 46 8.15 -1.71 -8.72
CA ASP A 46 8.41 -1.56 -10.16
C ASP A 46 8.36 -2.87 -10.96
N ALA A 47 8.23 -4.03 -10.29
CA ALA A 47 8.13 -5.29 -11.01
C ALA A 47 6.81 -5.34 -11.82
N PRO A 48 6.88 -5.72 -13.11
CA PRO A 48 5.77 -5.58 -14.04
C PRO A 48 4.59 -6.46 -13.65
N LEU A 49 3.39 -5.91 -13.80
CA LEU A 49 2.14 -6.67 -13.76
C LEU A 49 1.82 -7.22 -15.15
N PRO A 50 1.12 -8.37 -15.24
CA PRO A 50 0.55 -8.83 -16.50
C PRO A 50 -0.45 -7.79 -17.05
N GLU A 51 -0.28 -7.38 -18.32
CA GLU A 51 -1.10 -6.33 -18.96
C GLU A 51 -2.62 -6.63 -19.00
N ALA A 52 -2.98 -7.92 -18.94
CA ALA A 52 -4.36 -8.41 -18.93
C ALA A 52 -4.75 -9.07 -17.60
N GLY A 53 -4.28 -8.52 -16.47
CA GLY A 53 -4.61 -9.07 -15.15
C GLY A 53 -6.09 -8.98 -14.82
N SER A 54 -6.66 -10.08 -14.32
CA SER A 54 -7.97 -10.09 -13.64
C SER A 54 -7.88 -9.35 -12.30
N ASP A 55 -9.03 -9.08 -11.68
CA ASP A 55 -9.10 -8.53 -10.32
C ASP A 55 -8.26 -9.35 -9.31
N GLU A 56 -8.21 -10.68 -9.48
CA GLU A 56 -7.40 -11.58 -8.65
C GLU A 56 -5.90 -11.27 -8.76
N VAL A 57 -5.40 -10.96 -9.96
CA VAL A 57 -3.97 -10.64 -10.17
C VAL A 57 -3.58 -9.38 -9.38
N TYR A 58 -4.46 -8.38 -9.31
CA TYR A 58 -4.21 -7.17 -8.53
C TYR A 58 -4.23 -7.46 -7.02
N LEU A 59 -5.16 -8.30 -6.55
CA LEU A 59 -5.24 -8.69 -5.14
C LEU A 59 -4.03 -9.54 -4.71
N GLU A 60 -3.66 -10.53 -5.51
CA GLU A 60 -2.47 -11.36 -5.28
C GLU A 60 -1.22 -10.49 -5.20
N ARG A 61 -1.09 -9.52 -6.10
CA ARG A 61 0.03 -8.58 -6.07
C ARG A 61 0.08 -7.76 -4.78
N LEU A 62 -1.07 -7.30 -4.29
CA LEU A 62 -1.15 -6.58 -3.03
C LEU A 62 -0.80 -7.48 -1.83
N ASP A 63 -1.17 -8.76 -1.87
CA ASP A 63 -0.78 -9.74 -0.86
C ASP A 63 0.71 -10.05 -0.87
N GLU A 64 1.33 -10.10 -2.06
CA GLU A 64 2.78 -10.18 -2.20
C GLU A 64 3.47 -8.98 -1.56
N PHE A 65 2.96 -7.76 -1.76
CA PHE A 65 3.49 -6.56 -1.09
C PHE A 65 3.37 -6.66 0.42
N CYS A 66 2.21 -7.07 0.94
CA CYS A 66 2.01 -7.26 2.37
C CYS A 66 3.01 -8.28 2.95
N SER A 67 3.16 -9.43 2.29
CA SER A 67 4.07 -10.49 2.69
C SER A 67 5.54 -10.03 2.67
N TYR A 68 5.93 -9.30 1.62
CA TYR A 68 7.28 -8.75 1.49
C TYR A 68 7.58 -7.76 2.62
N LEU A 69 6.68 -6.81 2.88
CA LEU A 69 6.85 -5.85 3.96
C LEU A 69 6.86 -6.53 5.33
N HIS A 70 6.06 -7.57 5.53
CA HIS A 70 6.06 -8.35 6.77
C HIS A 70 7.45 -8.93 7.06
N GLN A 71 8.09 -9.54 6.06
CA GLN A 71 9.45 -10.10 6.20
C GLN A 71 10.48 -9.03 6.58
N GLN A 72 10.34 -7.81 6.04
CA GLN A 72 11.25 -6.69 6.33
C GLN A 72 10.90 -5.95 7.64
N SER A 73 9.68 -6.10 8.18
CA SER A 73 9.17 -5.36 9.34
C SER A 73 9.84 -5.69 10.68
N VAL A 74 10.54 -6.83 10.74
CA VAL A 74 11.24 -7.30 11.94
C VAL A 74 12.30 -6.28 12.36
N SER A 75 13.00 -5.70 11.37
CA SER A 75 14.17 -4.86 11.61
C SER A 75 13.91 -3.35 11.46
N SER A 76 12.72 -2.94 11.00
CA SER A 76 12.40 -1.52 10.79
C SER A 76 10.99 -1.16 11.29
N TYR A 77 10.94 -0.22 12.23
CA TYR A 77 9.68 0.33 12.76
C TYR A 77 8.86 1.01 11.66
N LEU A 78 9.54 1.69 10.75
CA LEU A 78 8.95 2.34 9.59
C LEU A 78 8.26 1.31 8.69
N ILE A 79 8.97 0.25 8.32
CA ILE A 79 8.42 -0.84 7.50
C ILE A 79 7.25 -1.53 8.23
N ARG A 80 7.32 -1.67 9.55
CA ARG A 80 6.22 -2.24 10.34
C ARG A 80 4.95 -1.40 10.26
N HIS A 81 5.08 -0.07 10.31
CA HIS A 81 3.94 0.84 10.12
C HIS A 81 3.42 0.80 8.68
N LEU A 82 4.33 0.80 7.70
CA LEU A 82 3.97 0.64 6.29
C LEU A 82 3.16 -0.63 6.05
N HIS A 83 3.65 -1.77 6.57
CA HIS A 83 3.00 -3.07 6.49
C HIS A 83 1.60 -3.03 7.12
N HIS A 84 1.48 -2.53 8.36
CA HIS A 84 0.21 -2.47 9.05
C HIS A 84 -0.84 -1.68 8.26
N ASN A 85 -0.46 -0.50 7.77
CA ASN A 85 -1.36 0.39 7.06
C ASN A 85 -1.71 -0.13 5.66
N LEU A 86 -0.74 -0.71 4.94
CA LEU A 86 -1.00 -1.36 3.66
C LEU A 86 -1.97 -2.53 3.82
N CYS A 87 -1.73 -3.43 4.78
CA CYS A 87 -2.61 -4.58 5.01
C CYS A 87 -4.05 -4.15 5.32
N ALA A 88 -4.23 -3.04 6.06
CA ALA A 88 -5.56 -2.50 6.32
C ALA A 88 -6.30 -2.07 5.03
N ASP A 89 -5.61 -1.40 4.10
CA ASP A 89 -6.18 -1.01 2.79
C ASP A 89 -6.45 -2.24 1.90
N VAL A 90 -5.60 -3.26 1.94
CA VAL A 90 -5.78 -4.52 1.19
C VAL A 90 -6.95 -5.32 1.73
N ASP A 91 -7.08 -5.44 3.05
CA ASP A 91 -8.21 -6.10 3.70
C ASP A 91 -9.51 -5.33 3.40
N ALA A 92 -9.48 -4.00 3.41
CA ALA A 92 -10.63 -3.19 3.03
C ALA A 92 -11.02 -3.45 1.56
N LEU A 93 -10.05 -3.52 0.65
CA LEU A 93 -10.29 -3.85 -0.76
C LEU A 93 -10.94 -5.23 -0.92
N LYS A 94 -10.38 -6.27 -0.28
CA LYS A 94 -10.89 -7.65 -0.34
C LYS A 94 -12.32 -7.79 0.17
N ASN A 95 -12.66 -7.04 1.22
CA ASN A 95 -14.00 -7.05 1.81
C ASN A 95 -14.97 -6.08 1.14
N ASN A 96 -14.55 -5.42 0.06
CA ASN A 96 -15.27 -4.31 -0.57
C ASN A 96 -15.74 -3.24 0.44
N SER A 97 -14.91 -2.98 1.45
CA SER A 97 -15.17 -1.98 2.47
C SER A 97 -14.73 -0.60 1.98
N PHE A 98 -15.49 0.44 2.37
CA PHE A 98 -15.16 1.84 2.09
C PHE A 98 -14.09 2.42 3.02
N THR A 99 -13.56 1.63 3.95
CA THR A 99 -12.56 2.05 4.94
C THR A 99 -11.14 1.95 4.39
N PHE A 100 -10.80 2.79 3.41
CA PHE A 100 -9.39 3.04 3.06
C PHE A 100 -8.79 4.07 4.01
N ILE A 101 -7.51 3.92 4.35
CA ILE A 101 -6.70 4.97 4.97
C ILE A 101 -6.67 6.14 3.99
N GLN A 102 -7.41 7.21 4.26
CA GLN A 102 -7.58 8.29 3.28
C GLN A 102 -6.40 9.23 3.18
N GLU A 103 -5.37 9.02 4.01
CA GLU A 103 -4.14 9.78 3.97
C GLU A 103 -3.41 9.52 2.65
N GLU A 104 -2.78 10.57 2.12
CA GLU A 104 -1.96 10.49 0.91
C GLU A 104 -0.72 9.60 1.12
N TYR A 105 -0.30 9.44 2.38
CA TYR A 105 0.89 8.72 2.80
C TYR A 105 0.52 7.68 3.86
N TYR A 106 1.16 6.52 3.82
CA TYR A 106 1.00 5.51 4.87
C TYR A 106 1.81 5.82 6.12
N ILE A 107 2.73 6.78 6.06
CA ILE A 107 3.56 7.15 7.21
C ILE A 107 3.69 8.67 7.26
N ILE A 108 3.29 9.20 8.41
CA ILE A 108 3.53 10.58 8.79
C ILE A 108 4.43 10.55 10.04
N LEU A 109 5.69 10.90 9.88
CA LEU A 109 6.61 11.02 11.00
C LEU A 109 6.42 12.40 11.66
N PRO A 110 6.37 12.48 13.00
CA PRO A 110 6.38 13.77 13.68
C PRO A 110 7.68 14.52 13.34
N LYS A 111 7.55 15.83 13.14
CA LYS A 111 8.68 16.74 12.92
C LYS A 111 9.50 16.94 14.19
#